data_AF-A0A1Z5SDJ1-F1
#
_entry.id   AF-A0A1Z5SDJ1-F1
#
_cell.length_a   1.000
_cell.length_b   1.000
_cell.length_c   1.000
_cell.angle_alpha   90.00
_cell.angle_beta   90.00
_cell.angle_gamma   90.00
#
_symmetry.space_group_name_H-M   'P 1'
#
loop_
_entity.id
_entity.type
_entity.pdbx_description
1 polymer ?
#
loop_
_entity_poly.entity_id
_entity_poly.type
_entity_poly.pdbx_seq_one_letter_code
_entity_poly.pdbx_strand_id
1 'polypeptide(L)'
;MKRLLTIILISATWLTACKETDSLVNDTSNIKMKDSLNKLYPTLATGYINVGVKDFKDVTVTLGDKELFAENDTRKEEIAKQIADMVYQMYNENNYLDNGKVIFTPIEDRLHTSGDPVKEYDMHLEELIKANEK
;
A
#
# COMPACT_ATOMS: atom_id res chain seq x y z
N MET A 1 11.42 45.06 48.44
CA MET A 1 11.85 43.68 48.14
C MET A 1 10.90 43.10 47.09
N LYS A 2 11.34 43.00 45.83
CA LYS A 2 10.52 42.54 44.69
C LYS A 2 10.51 41.01 44.69
N ARG A 3 9.34 40.40 44.88
CA ARG A 3 9.18 38.93 44.83
C ARG A 3 9.02 38.50 43.38
N LEU A 4 9.95 37.67 42.91
CA LEU A 4 9.93 37.04 41.59
C LEU A 4 8.77 36.03 41.51
N LEU A 5 7.90 36.21 40.51
CA LEU A 5 6.94 35.21 40.08
C LEU A 5 7.67 34.17 39.22
N THR A 6 7.78 32.94 39.71
CA THR A 6 8.25 31.80 38.92
C THR A 6 7.07 31.27 38.10
N ILE A 7 7.02 31.60 36.81
CA ILE A 7 6.07 30.99 35.88
C ILE A 7 6.62 29.62 35.50
N ILE A 8 5.99 28.56 36.01
CA ILE A 8 6.26 27.18 35.59
C ILE A 8 5.63 27.02 34.20
N LEU A 9 6.47 27.09 33.17
CA LEU A 9 6.09 26.80 31.79
C LEU A 9 5.91 25.28 31.68
N ILE A 10 4.67 24.80 31.82
CA ILE A 10 4.33 23.39 31.57
C ILE A 10 4.33 23.22 30.04
N SER A 11 5.46 22.79 29.50
CA SER A 11 5.58 22.32 28.13
C SER A 11 4.77 21.03 28.00
N ALA A 12 3.53 21.15 27.51
CA ALA A 12 2.74 20.00 27.09
C ALA A 12 3.42 19.39 25.86
N THR A 13 4.21 18.33 26.07
CA THR A 13 4.68 17.48 24.99
C THR A 13 3.47 16.70 24.50
N TRP A 14 2.89 17.15 23.40
CA TRP A 14 1.96 16.35 22.61
C TRP A 14 2.76 15.16 22.09
N LEU A 15 2.68 14.04 22.80
CA LEU A 15 3.13 12.74 22.30
C LEU A 15 2.15 12.37 21.20
N THR A 16 2.35 12.91 20.00
CA THR A 16 1.80 12.28 18.81
C THR A 16 2.44 10.90 18.77
N ALA A 17 1.63 9.86 18.98
CA ALA A 17 2.07 8.49 18.77
C ALA A 17 2.39 8.34 17.28
N CYS A 18 3.64 8.63 16.89
CA CYS A 18 4.13 8.25 15.58
C CYS A 18 4.09 6.73 15.53
N LYS A 19 3.41 6.16 14.52
CA LYS A 19 3.61 4.75 14.14
C LYS A 19 5.11 4.50 13.99
N GLU A 20 5.58 3.43 14.62
CA GLU A 20 6.92 2.90 14.37
C GLU A 20 6.92 2.29 12.97
N THR A 21 7.85 2.73 12.12
CA THR A 21 7.98 2.29 10.75
C THR A 21 9.26 1.47 10.59
N ASP A 22 9.14 0.24 10.08
CA ASP A 22 10.27 -0.66 9.85
C ASP A 22 10.22 -1.25 8.42
N SER A 23 11.31 -1.10 7.67
CA SER A 23 11.43 -1.64 6.31
C SER A 23 11.40 -3.17 6.28
N LEU A 24 11.90 -3.85 7.32
CA LEU A 24 11.89 -5.32 7.40
C LEU A 24 10.47 -5.87 7.57
N VAL A 25 9.59 -5.13 8.24
CA VAL A 25 8.17 -5.47 8.33
C VAL A 25 7.52 -5.35 6.95
N ASN A 26 7.84 -4.30 6.18
CA ASN A 26 7.35 -4.16 4.81
C ASN A 26 7.85 -5.28 3.89
N ASP A 27 9.13 -5.66 3.97
CA ASP A 27 9.68 -6.78 3.19
C ASP A 27 8.95 -8.09 3.51
N THR A 28 8.66 -8.33 4.79
CA THR A 28 7.88 -9.50 5.24
C THR A 28 6.45 -9.44 4.72
N SER A 29 5.79 -8.28 4.77
CA SER A 29 4.45 -8.09 4.22
C SER A 29 4.43 -8.25 2.70
N ASN A 30 5.47 -7.84 1.97
CA ASN A 30 5.58 -8.02 0.52
C ASN A 30 5.56 -9.50 0.13
N ILE A 31 6.25 -10.36 0.89
CA ILE A 31 6.22 -11.81 0.69
C ILE A 31 4.81 -12.37 0.92
N LYS A 32 4.16 -12.01 2.04
CA LYS A 32 2.80 -12.46 2.37
C LYS A 32 1.75 -11.97 1.37
N MET A 33 1.91 -10.74 0.87
CA MET A 33 1.04 -10.14 -0.13
C MET A 33 1.16 -10.90 -1.44
N LYS A 34 2.39 -11.19 -1.89
CA LYS A 34 2.66 -12.01 -3.08
C LYS A 34 2.01 -13.39 -2.96
N ASP A 35 2.18 -14.07 -1.82
CA ASP A 35 1.58 -15.39 -1.60
C ASP A 35 0.04 -15.35 -1.61
N SER A 36 -0.54 -14.30 -1.04
CA SER A 36 -2.00 -14.11 -1.03
C SER A 36 -2.55 -13.80 -2.43
N LEU A 37 -1.85 -12.97 -3.20
CA LEU A 37 -2.20 -12.67 -4.59
C LEU A 37 -2.16 -13.92 -5.46
N ASN A 38 -1.12 -14.76 -5.33
CA ASN A 38 -1.02 -16.03 -6.05
C ASN A 38 -2.16 -17.02 -5.70
N LYS A 39 -2.64 -17.00 -4.45
CA LYS A 39 -3.78 -17.85 -4.04
C LYS A 39 -5.11 -17.36 -4.62
N LEU A 40 -5.31 -16.04 -4.66
CA LEU A 40 -6.53 -15.42 -5.19
C LEU A 40 -6.59 -15.46 -6.71
N TYR A 41 -5.46 -15.26 -7.37
CA TYR A 41 -5.32 -15.26 -8.82
C TYR A 41 -4.25 -16.27 -9.24
N PRO A 42 -4.60 -17.56 -9.39
CA PRO A 42 -3.63 -18.62 -9.68
C PRO A 42 -2.83 -18.41 -10.98
N THR A 43 -3.34 -17.61 -11.91
CA THR A 43 -2.66 -17.23 -13.16
C THR A 43 -1.37 -16.42 -12.88
N LEU A 44 -1.31 -15.71 -11.76
CA LEU A 44 -0.10 -15.00 -11.31
C LEU A 44 1.02 -15.92 -10.82
N ALA A 45 0.76 -17.21 -10.57
CA ALA A 45 1.79 -18.13 -10.06
C ALA A 45 3.01 -18.24 -10.98
N THR A 46 2.82 -18.03 -12.28
CA THR A 46 3.88 -17.94 -13.29
C THR A 46 4.21 -16.51 -13.71
N GLY A 47 3.48 -15.53 -13.19
CA GLY A 47 3.55 -14.12 -13.55
C GLY A 47 4.46 -13.29 -12.63
N TYR A 48 4.71 -12.06 -13.06
CA TYR A 48 5.51 -11.11 -12.33
C TYR A 48 4.64 -10.42 -11.27
N ILE A 49 5.00 -10.57 -10.01
CA ILE A 49 4.39 -9.80 -8.92
C ILE A 49 5.46 -8.93 -8.28
N ASN A 50 5.18 -7.64 -8.19
CA ASN A 50 5.97 -6.72 -7.38
C ASN A 50 5.07 -5.94 -6.43
N VAL A 51 5.47 -5.87 -5.17
CA VAL A 51 4.83 -5.02 -4.16
C VAL A 51 5.92 -4.10 -3.63
N GLY A 52 5.72 -2.80 -3.81
CA GLY A 52 6.66 -1.78 -3.36
C GLY A 52 5.96 -0.80 -2.42
N VAL A 53 6.64 -0.46 -1.33
CA VAL A 53 6.22 0.60 -0.42
C VAL A 53 7.28 1.69 -0.46
N LYS A 54 6.88 2.90 -0.86
CA LYS A 54 7.76 4.07 -0.91
C LYS A 54 7.49 4.97 0.29
N ASP A 55 8.56 5.34 0.98
CA ASP A 55 8.56 6.28 2.10
C ASP A 55 7.52 5.95 3.20
N PHE A 56 7.18 4.66 3.36
CA PHE A 56 6.13 4.17 4.27
C PHE A 56 4.74 4.79 4.05
N LYS A 57 4.45 5.25 2.83
CA LYS A 57 3.20 5.95 2.48
C LYS A 57 2.53 5.42 1.23
N ASP A 58 3.32 5.25 0.17
CA ASP A 58 2.77 4.95 -1.15
C ASP A 58 2.98 3.47 -1.46
N VAL A 59 1.90 2.76 -1.76
CA VAL A 59 1.95 1.33 -2.10
C VAL A 59 1.70 1.13 -3.59
N THR A 60 2.59 0.41 -4.25
CA THR A 60 2.41 0.00 -5.65
C THR A 60 2.39 -1.52 -5.73
N VAL A 61 1.33 -2.07 -6.32
CA VAL A 61 1.20 -3.51 -6.61
C VAL A 61 1.19 -3.68 -8.13
N THR A 62 2.18 -4.36 -8.68
CA THR A 62 2.25 -4.68 -10.11
C THR A 62 1.90 -6.15 -10.33
N LEU A 63 0.94 -6.40 -11.21
CA LEU A 63 0.46 -7.72 -11.62
C LEU A 63 0.79 -7.93 -13.11
N GLY A 64 1.82 -8.74 -13.36
CA GLY A 64 2.23 -9.20 -14.68
C GLY A 64 1.48 -10.47 -15.05
N ASP A 65 0.35 -10.30 -15.72
CA ASP A 65 -0.58 -11.37 -16.06
C ASP A 65 -1.45 -10.94 -17.25
N LYS A 66 -1.36 -11.68 -18.36
CA LYS A 66 -2.10 -11.34 -19.58
C LYS A 66 -3.63 -11.49 -19.43
N GLU A 67 -4.08 -12.41 -18.59
CA GLU A 67 -5.51 -12.70 -18.39
C GLU A 67 -6.13 -11.58 -17.55
N LEU A 68 -5.50 -11.24 -16.42
CA LEU A 68 -5.89 -10.09 -15.61
C LEU A 68 -5.79 -8.78 -16.38
N PHE A 69 -4.79 -8.62 -17.25
CA PHE A 69 -4.67 -7.45 -18.11
C PHE A 69 -5.80 -7.37 -19.16
N ALA A 70 -6.26 -8.50 -19.68
CA ALA A 70 -7.32 -8.58 -20.69
C ALA A 70 -8.73 -8.38 -20.12
N GLU A 71 -8.91 -8.46 -18.80
CA GLU A 71 -10.19 -8.19 -18.14
C GLU A 71 -10.80 -6.83 -18.53
N ASN A 72 -12.11 -6.67 -18.37
CA ASN A 72 -12.72 -5.35 -18.56
C ASN A 72 -12.36 -4.39 -17.41
N ASP A 73 -12.53 -3.08 -17.62
CA ASP A 73 -12.09 -2.07 -16.65
C ASP A 73 -12.88 -2.15 -15.33
N THR A 74 -14.18 -2.46 -15.37
CA THR A 74 -14.99 -2.69 -14.17
C THR A 74 -14.42 -3.81 -13.31
N ARG A 75 -14.00 -4.92 -13.93
CA ARG A 75 -13.40 -6.04 -13.20
C ARG A 75 -12.04 -5.68 -12.62
N LYS A 76 -11.22 -4.90 -13.34
CA LYS A 76 -9.94 -4.42 -12.82
C LYS A 76 -10.10 -3.47 -11.63
N GLU A 77 -11.11 -2.61 -11.65
CA GLU A 77 -11.45 -1.76 -10.50
C GLU A 77 -11.89 -2.59 -9.28
N GLU A 78 -12.69 -3.64 -9.47
CA GLU A 78 -13.05 -4.56 -8.39
C GLU A 78 -11.82 -5.26 -7.80
N ILE A 79 -10.91 -5.74 -8.66
CA ILE A 79 -9.65 -6.35 -8.22
C ILE A 79 -8.81 -5.32 -7.46
N ALA A 80 -8.72 -4.08 -7.95
CA ALA A 80 -7.97 -3.02 -7.28
C ALA A 80 -8.53 -2.71 -5.88
N LYS A 81 -9.86 -2.69 -5.71
CA LYS A 81 -10.51 -2.54 -4.40
C LYS A 81 -10.21 -3.71 -3.45
N GLN A 82 -10.27 -4.95 -3.94
CA GLN A 82 -9.90 -6.12 -3.13
C GLN A 82 -8.43 -6.07 -2.69
N ILE A 83 -7.55 -5.63 -3.58
CA ILE A 83 -6.13 -5.45 -3.27
C ILE A 83 -5.93 -4.30 -2.27
N ALA A 84 -6.71 -3.22 -2.36
CA ALA A 84 -6.69 -2.13 -1.40
C ALA A 84 -7.00 -2.62 0.03
N ASP A 85 -8.02 -3.46 0.20
CA ASP A 85 -8.34 -4.08 1.49
C ASP A 85 -7.18 -4.92 2.01
N MET A 86 -6.56 -5.74 1.15
CA MET A 86 -5.37 -6.52 1.53
C MET A 86 -4.19 -5.63 1.95
N VAL A 87 -3.94 -4.54 1.21
CA VAL A 87 -2.89 -3.57 1.54
C VAL A 87 -3.16 -2.93 2.89
N TYR A 88 -4.39 -2.49 3.16
CA TYR A 88 -4.75 -1.93 4.46
C TYR A 88 -4.46 -2.93 5.59
N GLN A 89 -4.93 -4.17 5.47
CA GLN A 89 -4.75 -5.20 6.51
C GLN A 89 -3.29 -5.56 6.75
N MET A 90 -2.44 -5.55 5.71
CA MET A 90 -1.05 -6.01 5.82
C MET A 90 -0.03 -4.90 6.13
N TYR A 91 -0.37 -3.64 5.84
CA TYR A 91 0.59 -2.53 5.88
C TYR A 91 0.19 -1.39 6.79
N ASN A 92 -1.10 -1.20 7.14
CA ASN A 92 -1.54 -0.01 7.86
C ASN A 92 -0.84 0.17 9.22
N GLU A 93 -0.59 -0.90 9.98
CA GLU A 93 0.04 -0.76 11.30
C GLU A 93 1.47 -0.20 11.25
N ASN A 94 2.23 -0.55 10.21
CA ASN A 94 3.64 -0.18 10.02
C ASN A 94 3.84 1.02 9.09
N ASN A 95 2.77 1.58 8.51
CA ASN A 95 2.86 2.61 7.48
C ASN A 95 1.83 3.73 7.68
N TYR A 96 2.18 4.91 7.18
CA TYR A 96 1.27 6.05 7.04
C TYR A 96 0.69 6.04 5.64
N LEU A 97 -0.08 4.99 5.33
CA LEU A 97 -0.64 4.78 4.01
C LEU A 97 -1.43 6.02 3.55
N ASP A 98 -1.12 6.50 2.35
CA ASP A 98 -1.72 7.72 1.78
C ASP A 98 -2.22 7.39 0.37
N ASN A 99 -1.29 7.01 -0.51
CA ASN A 99 -1.59 6.66 -1.90
C ASN A 99 -1.39 5.16 -2.15
N GLY A 100 -2.18 4.61 -3.06
CA GLY A 100 -2.04 3.23 -3.48
C GLY A 100 -2.45 3.04 -4.94
N LYS A 101 -1.72 2.22 -5.69
CA LYS A 101 -2.13 1.86 -7.05
C LYS A 101 -1.82 0.42 -7.42
N VAL A 102 -2.72 -0.17 -8.21
CA VAL A 102 -2.52 -1.45 -8.87
C VAL A 102 -2.16 -1.19 -10.34
N ILE A 103 -1.06 -1.80 -10.79
CA ILE A 103 -0.63 -1.78 -12.19
C ILE A 103 -0.87 -3.16 -12.78
N PHE A 104 -1.74 -3.24 -13.78
CA PHE A 104 -1.90 -4.44 -14.60
C PHE A 104 -1.03 -4.32 -15.84
N THR A 105 -0.27 -5.36 -16.15
CA THR A 105 0.57 -5.43 -17.36
C THR A 105 0.53 -6.85 -17.92
N PRO A 106 0.56 -7.04 -19.26
CA PRO A 106 0.63 -8.37 -19.85
C PRO A 106 2.06 -8.96 -19.81
N ILE A 107 3.03 -8.24 -19.23
CA ILE A 107 4.42 -8.68 -19.12
C ILE A 107 4.55 -9.60 -17.89
N GLU A 108 4.72 -10.89 -18.12
CA GLU A 108 4.65 -11.92 -17.07
C GLU A 108 6.01 -12.28 -16.47
N ASP A 109 7.12 -11.97 -17.14
CA ASP A 109 8.46 -12.50 -16.79
C ASP A 109 9.45 -11.45 -16.27
N ARG A 110 9.06 -10.16 -16.28
CA ARG A 110 9.92 -9.05 -15.87
C ARG A 110 9.13 -7.84 -15.39
N LEU A 111 9.86 -6.90 -14.78
CA LEU A 111 9.34 -5.56 -14.54
C LEU A 111 9.03 -4.87 -15.89
N HIS A 112 7.86 -4.25 -15.97
CA HIS A 112 7.49 -3.43 -17.12
C HIS A 112 8.37 -2.19 -17.22
N THR A 113 8.53 -1.70 -18.44
CA THR A 113 9.27 -0.49 -18.81
C THR A 113 8.30 0.56 -19.33
N SER A 114 8.77 1.78 -19.57
CA SER A 114 7.92 2.87 -20.08
C SER A 114 7.31 2.60 -21.47
N GLY A 115 7.83 1.64 -22.23
CA GLY A 115 7.29 1.24 -23.52
C GLY A 115 6.27 0.09 -23.44
N ASP A 116 6.13 -0.54 -22.28
CA ASP A 116 5.23 -1.68 -22.11
C ASP A 116 3.80 -1.21 -21.82
N PRO A 117 2.78 -1.94 -22.29
CA PRO A 117 1.39 -1.62 -22.00
C PRO A 117 1.09 -1.84 -20.51
N VAL A 118 0.46 -0.84 -19.90
CA VAL A 118 0.01 -0.87 -18.51
C VAL A 118 -1.38 -0.27 -18.37
N LYS A 119 -2.13 -0.73 -17.38
CA LYS A 119 -3.34 -0.08 -16.89
C LYS A 119 -3.20 0.14 -15.38
N GLU A 120 -3.31 1.38 -14.94
CA GLU A 120 -3.18 1.76 -13.53
C GLU A 120 -4.55 2.07 -12.92
N TYR A 121 -4.77 1.60 -11.70
CA TYR A 121 -5.99 1.84 -10.93
C TYR A 121 -5.62 2.31 -9.54
N ASP A 122 -6.26 3.38 -9.09
CA ASP A 122 -6.14 3.88 -7.73
C ASP A 122 -6.82 2.91 -6.76
N MET A 123 -6.16 2.65 -5.63
CA MET A 123 -6.69 1.85 -4.53
C MET A 123 -7.60 2.66 -3.61
N HIS A 124 -7.59 3.99 -3.69
CA HIS A 124 -8.32 4.90 -2.80
C HIS A 124 -8.05 4.64 -1.31
N LEU A 125 -6.77 4.40 -0.96
CA LEU A 125 -6.36 4.02 0.40
C LEU A 125 -6.74 5.07 1.45
N GLU A 126 -6.65 6.36 1.14
CA GLU A 126 -7.04 7.43 2.07
C GLU A 126 -8.51 7.29 2.51
N GLU A 127 -9.42 6.99 1.58
CA GLU A 127 -10.83 6.79 1.87
C GLU A 127 -11.06 5.55 2.73
N LEU A 128 -10.36 4.46 2.40
CA LEU A 128 -10.43 3.21 3.14
C LEU A 128 -9.95 3.37 4.59
N ILE A 129 -8.85 4.09 4.82
CA ILE A 129 -8.32 4.35 6.16
C ILE A 129 -9.32 5.18 6.98
N LYS A 130 -9.82 6.28 6.41
CA LYS A 130 -10.84 7.13 7.06
C LYS A 130 -12.12 6.35 7.41
N ALA A 131 -12.48 5.34 6.61
CA ALA A 131 -13.63 4.49 6.88
C ALA A 131 -13.39 3.52 8.05
N ASN A 132 -12.15 3.08 8.27
CA ASN A 132 -11.77 2.11 9.31
C ASN A 132 -11.29 2.75 10.63
N GLU A 133 -10.99 4.06 10.65
CA GLU A 133 -10.62 4.81 11.86
C GLU A 133 -11.83 5.35 12.67
N LYS A 134 -13.05 5.01 12.26
CA LYS A 134 -14.31 5.37 12.95
C LYS A 134 -14.73 4.31 13.96
#